data_AF-A0A1G6UY16-F1
#
_entry.id   AF-A0A1G6UY16-F1
#
_cell.length_a   1.000
_cell.length_b   1.000
_cell.length_c   1.000
_cell.angle_alpha   90.00
_cell.angle_beta   90.00
_cell.angle_gamma   90.00
#
_symmetry.space_group_name_H-M   'P 1'
#
loop_
_entity.id
_entity.type
_entity.pdbx_description
1 polymer ?
#
loop_
_entity_poly.entity_id
_entity_poly.type
_entity_poly.pdbx_seq_one_letter_code
_entity_poly.pdbx_strand_id
1 'polypeptide(L)'
;MTDHPTLSEFATNEATDSRPASQPSADETVTMTADERVATYLIEDQMADLTDAIREAVQNGIDSPGSSRVLVSISPERSLILDDGAGVDLESTEGRRNLSVLGAGSKQRADDETIGEWGIGKGAIIAKGAVRIWSHDTALCFDYRDRRDSGPWADVSGRDGQLVDADHHLEGMLVEIDHYKDEVPDSDSYRWRRYVRDLRKRFAYVQSRTSVSIVINGESVDNGDPLEAVADSPHPSLTRETEDAILALEYTPHEGLDIYSNGLYVTTKREYGLGGVVVSKGNLTLNFARNDIQSGCDRWQRIDSALEQARDDLYAEVSDDRLTAESREVMIEAMASESSDEQWADRKLFQLATESRISLEEIQAAPKIGWVDGAQKGADKLVERGYVVLDTSDAATQRLRDLATDEDTSITMPKTFDVGEQAESEGVWTGYHRIEDESQLNADQRRYLRFARVLASELGIERDVYYGEASADAWTDGRTYIVITDSAVTSRQRAVWMHDLYLVILHEAAHETSSQDRPSHGHHFESTYRSLVEDPGNRRSFAKLVQQVVDEGFQSMFKKYEATLRFE
;
A
#
# COMPACT_ATOMS: atom_id res chain seq x y z
N MET A 1 -13.79 4.14 -28.55
CA MET A 1 -14.06 2.93 -29.37
C MET A 1 -12.75 2.17 -29.51
N THR A 2 -12.45 1.32 -28.53
CA THR A 2 -11.26 0.47 -28.53
C THR A 2 -11.61 -0.84 -29.20
N ASP A 3 -11.18 -1.01 -30.44
CA ASP A 3 -11.26 -2.29 -31.16
C ASP A 3 -10.44 -3.32 -30.38
N HIS A 4 -11.13 -4.17 -29.61
CA HIS A 4 -10.50 -5.34 -29.03
C HIS A 4 -10.08 -6.28 -30.16
N PRO A 5 -8.82 -6.75 -30.17
CA PRO A 5 -8.35 -7.68 -31.19
C PRO A 5 -9.22 -8.94 -31.16
N THR A 6 -9.76 -9.29 -32.32
CA THR A 6 -10.65 -10.45 -32.45
C THR A 6 -9.81 -11.73 -32.45
N LEU A 7 -10.36 -12.82 -31.90
CA LEU A 7 -9.73 -14.16 -31.91
C LEU A 7 -9.21 -14.60 -33.29
N SER A 8 -9.78 -14.04 -34.37
CA SER A 8 -9.32 -14.20 -35.76
C SER A 8 -7.89 -13.73 -36.02
N GLU A 9 -7.40 -12.72 -35.30
CA GLU A 9 -6.04 -12.18 -35.47
C GLU A 9 -4.96 -13.09 -34.88
N PHE A 10 -5.33 -13.97 -33.93
CA PHE A 10 -4.43 -14.97 -33.34
C PHE A 10 -4.34 -16.26 -34.17
N ALA A 11 -5.22 -16.43 -35.17
CA ALA A 11 -5.28 -17.62 -36.01
C ALA A 11 -4.60 -17.39 -37.38
N THR A 12 -3.35 -16.92 -37.40
CA THR A 12 -2.55 -16.85 -38.63
C THR A 12 -1.87 -18.18 -38.92
N ASN A 13 -2.52 -19.03 -39.72
CA ASN A 13 -1.88 -20.18 -40.37
C ASN A 13 -1.25 -19.75 -41.70
N GLU A 14 -0.03 -19.21 -41.67
CA GLU A 14 0.88 -19.37 -42.80
C GLU A 14 1.62 -20.71 -42.66
N ALA A 15 1.01 -21.76 -43.19
CA ALA A 15 1.74 -22.97 -43.52
C ALA A 15 1.21 -23.52 -44.85
N THR A 16 1.97 -23.26 -45.91
CA THR A 16 1.94 -24.02 -47.16
C THR A 16 2.31 -25.46 -46.85
N ASP A 17 1.32 -26.30 -46.53
CA ASP A 17 1.52 -27.74 -46.51
C ASP A 17 0.29 -28.48 -47.03
N SER A 18 0.44 -29.04 -48.22
CA SER A 18 -0.50 -29.92 -48.88
C SER A 18 -0.67 -31.22 -48.07
N ARG A 19 -1.68 -31.28 -47.21
CA ARG A 19 -2.19 -32.53 -46.62
C ARG A 19 -3.47 -32.99 -47.33
N PRO A 20 -3.63 -34.30 -47.58
CA PRO A 20 -4.86 -34.83 -48.18
C PRO A 20 -6.02 -34.68 -47.19
N ALA A 21 -7.22 -34.49 -47.74
CA ALA A 21 -8.48 -34.33 -47.02
C ALA A 21 -8.60 -35.31 -45.84
N SER A 22 -8.36 -34.79 -44.64
CA SER A 22 -8.59 -35.49 -43.38
C SER A 22 -10.10 -35.67 -43.17
N GLN A 23 -10.47 -36.89 -42.81
CA GLN A 23 -11.82 -37.27 -42.37
C GLN A 23 -12.37 -36.28 -41.34
N PRO A 24 -13.70 -36.09 -41.25
CA PRO A 24 -14.29 -35.26 -40.22
C PRO A 24 -13.81 -35.78 -38.86
N SER A 25 -13.04 -34.96 -38.14
CA SER A 25 -12.64 -35.28 -36.77
C SER A 25 -13.93 -35.42 -35.97
N ALA A 26 -14.16 -36.61 -35.40
CA ALA A 26 -15.19 -36.76 -34.41
C ALA A 26 -14.96 -35.70 -33.32
N ASP A 27 -16.00 -34.97 -32.92
CA ASP A 27 -15.93 -34.02 -31.81
C ASP A 27 -15.52 -34.80 -30.55
N GLU A 28 -14.22 -34.85 -30.28
CA GLU A 28 -13.67 -35.56 -29.14
C GLU A 28 -13.84 -34.67 -27.92
N THR A 29 -14.84 -35.01 -27.10
CA THR A 29 -15.07 -34.33 -25.83
C THR A 29 -14.00 -34.79 -24.85
N VAL A 30 -13.02 -33.92 -24.58
CA VAL A 30 -12.02 -34.14 -23.54
C VAL A 30 -12.54 -33.55 -22.23
N THR A 31 -12.64 -34.37 -21.19
CA THR A 31 -12.97 -33.92 -19.84
C THR A 31 -11.68 -33.60 -19.09
N MET A 32 -11.58 -32.39 -18.55
CA MET A 32 -10.48 -32.02 -17.67
C MET A 32 -10.57 -32.84 -16.38
N THR A 33 -9.52 -33.56 -16.03
CA THR A 33 -9.43 -34.37 -14.81
C THR A 33 -8.40 -33.75 -13.86
N ALA A 34 -8.60 -33.94 -12.55
CA ALA A 34 -7.67 -33.47 -11.53
C ALA A 34 -6.73 -34.61 -11.10
N ASP A 35 -5.44 -34.32 -11.00
CA ASP A 35 -4.41 -35.24 -10.53
C ASP A 35 -4.46 -35.36 -8.99
N GLU A 36 -4.11 -36.51 -8.42
CA GLU A 36 -4.07 -36.72 -6.96
C GLU A 36 -3.12 -35.75 -6.23
N ARG A 37 -2.11 -35.21 -6.93
CA ARG A 37 -1.21 -34.17 -6.43
C ARG A 37 -1.92 -32.84 -6.19
N VAL A 38 -3.05 -32.59 -6.85
CA VAL A 38 -3.85 -31.38 -6.59
C VAL A 38 -4.31 -31.36 -5.14
N ALA A 39 -4.72 -32.50 -4.58
CA ALA A 39 -5.08 -32.57 -3.15
C ALA A 39 -3.88 -32.26 -2.23
N THR A 40 -2.65 -32.64 -2.61
CA THR A 40 -1.42 -32.25 -1.89
C THR A 40 -1.24 -30.75 -1.88
N TYR A 41 -1.29 -30.12 -3.05
CA TYR A 41 -1.14 -28.69 -3.18
C TYR A 41 -2.26 -27.93 -2.45
N LEU A 42 -3.49 -28.44 -2.44
CA LEU A 42 -4.58 -27.85 -1.68
C LEU A 42 -4.35 -27.94 -0.16
N ILE A 43 -3.70 -28.98 0.35
CA ILE A 43 -3.37 -29.14 1.78
C ILE A 43 -2.18 -28.26 2.17
N GLU A 44 -1.14 -28.20 1.34
CA GLU A 44 0.14 -27.55 1.68
C GLU A 44 0.19 -26.05 1.30
N ASP A 45 -0.40 -25.65 0.16
CA ASP A 45 -0.20 -24.31 -0.41
C ASP A 45 -1.39 -23.34 -0.21
N GLN A 46 -2.58 -23.81 0.18
CA GLN A 46 -3.76 -22.92 0.25
C GLN A 46 -3.84 -22.02 1.47
N MET A 47 -3.26 -22.41 2.62
CA MET A 47 -3.43 -21.67 3.87
C MET A 47 -2.10 -21.55 4.61
N ALA A 48 -1.65 -20.31 4.80
CA ALA A 48 -0.26 -20.00 5.13
C ALA A 48 0.12 -20.34 6.58
N ASP A 49 -0.77 -20.09 7.55
CA ASP A 49 -0.41 -20.08 8.98
C ASP A 49 -1.38 -20.86 9.88
N LEU A 50 -0.92 -21.20 11.09
CA LEU A 50 -1.73 -21.86 12.15
C LEU A 50 -3.05 -21.14 12.45
N THR A 51 -3.08 -19.80 12.33
CA THR A 51 -4.29 -19.01 12.54
C THR A 51 -5.41 -19.37 11.57
N ASP A 52 -5.09 -19.79 10.34
CA ASP A 52 -6.11 -20.21 9.38
C ASP A 52 -6.67 -21.59 9.75
N ALA A 53 -5.82 -22.52 10.21
CA ALA A 53 -6.26 -23.83 10.72
C ALA A 53 -7.22 -23.68 11.92
N ILE A 54 -6.85 -22.84 12.89
CA ILE A 54 -7.70 -22.54 14.05
C ILE A 54 -8.99 -21.86 13.59
N ARG A 55 -8.90 -20.92 12.64
CA ARG A 55 -10.09 -20.26 12.08
C ARG A 55 -11.07 -21.28 11.52
N GLU A 56 -10.61 -22.19 10.67
CA GLU A 56 -11.48 -23.21 10.05
C GLU A 56 -12.11 -24.13 11.10
N ALA A 57 -11.37 -24.52 12.14
CA ALA A 57 -11.91 -25.31 13.25
C ALA A 57 -13.01 -24.55 14.01
N VAL A 58 -12.79 -23.27 14.33
CA VAL A 58 -13.78 -22.43 15.02
C VAL A 58 -15.03 -22.21 14.16
N GLN A 59 -14.87 -21.97 12.86
CA GLN A 59 -16.00 -21.84 11.93
C GLN A 59 -16.87 -23.10 11.88
N ASN A 60 -16.24 -24.28 11.87
CA ASN A 60 -17.00 -25.54 11.96
C ASN A 60 -17.77 -25.66 13.28
N GLY A 61 -17.18 -25.19 14.39
CA GLY A 61 -17.84 -25.16 15.69
C GLY A 61 -19.00 -24.16 15.78
N ILE A 62 -18.90 -23.01 15.12
CA ILE A 62 -20.01 -22.03 15.02
C ILE A 62 -21.18 -22.65 14.26
N ASP A 63 -20.88 -23.30 13.14
CA ASP A 63 -21.90 -23.90 12.27
C ASP A 63 -22.40 -25.27 12.79
N SER A 64 -21.90 -25.75 13.93
CA SER A 64 -22.29 -27.02 14.53
C SER A 64 -23.74 -26.91 15.04
N PRO A 65 -24.66 -27.81 14.65
CA PRO A 65 -26.06 -27.68 15.02
C PRO A 65 -26.26 -27.60 16.54
N GLY A 66 -26.98 -26.57 17.00
CA GLY A 66 -27.23 -26.35 18.42
C GLY A 66 -26.06 -25.77 19.22
N SER A 67 -24.93 -25.48 18.56
CA SER A 67 -23.80 -24.81 19.18
C SER A 67 -24.21 -23.45 19.72
N SER A 68 -23.87 -23.20 20.97
CA SER A 68 -24.03 -21.91 21.64
C SER A 68 -22.69 -21.30 22.01
N ARG A 69 -21.62 -22.11 21.99
CA ARG A 69 -20.30 -21.71 22.45
C ARG A 69 -19.16 -22.48 21.80
N VAL A 70 -18.11 -21.76 21.44
CA VAL A 70 -16.82 -22.33 21.03
C VAL A 70 -15.72 -21.86 21.96
N LEU A 71 -15.00 -22.82 22.57
CA LEU A 71 -13.85 -22.61 23.43
C LEU A 71 -12.57 -22.89 22.66
N VAL A 72 -11.62 -21.96 22.71
CA VAL A 72 -10.33 -22.07 22.03
C VAL A 72 -9.22 -21.89 23.05
N SER A 73 -8.30 -22.85 23.12
CA SER A 73 -7.06 -22.74 23.89
C SER A 73 -5.87 -22.87 22.95
N ILE A 74 -4.97 -21.89 22.96
CA ILE A 74 -3.81 -21.82 22.08
C ILE A 74 -2.56 -21.73 22.95
N SER A 75 -1.65 -22.68 22.73
CA SER A 75 -0.33 -22.75 23.36
C SER A 75 0.73 -23.08 22.31
N PRO A 76 2.04 -22.88 22.59
CA PRO A 76 3.08 -23.27 21.66
C PRO A 76 3.04 -24.73 21.22
N GLU A 77 2.67 -25.63 22.13
CA GLU A 77 2.67 -27.06 21.89
C GLU A 77 1.41 -27.51 21.15
N ARG A 78 0.25 -26.95 21.50
CA ARG A 78 -1.03 -27.39 20.96
C ARG A 78 -2.11 -26.32 20.93
N SER A 79 -3.08 -26.54 20.06
CA SER A 79 -4.35 -25.80 20.01
C SER A 79 -5.52 -26.75 20.25
N LEU A 80 -6.50 -26.33 21.06
CA LEU A 80 -7.72 -27.04 21.36
C LEU A 80 -8.92 -26.16 20.97
N ILE A 81 -9.84 -26.70 20.19
CA ILE A 81 -11.07 -26.04 19.77
C ILE A 81 -12.24 -26.95 20.12
N LEU A 82 -13.11 -26.51 21.03
CA LEU A 82 -14.24 -27.29 21.53
C LEU A 82 -15.54 -26.52 21.28
N ASP A 83 -16.48 -27.10 20.55
CA ASP A 83 -17.87 -26.62 20.48
C ASP A 83 -18.81 -27.49 21.32
N ASP A 84 -19.93 -26.91 21.73
CA ASP A 84 -21.01 -27.56 22.49
C ASP A 84 -22.20 -27.97 21.62
N GLY A 85 -22.00 -28.09 20.30
CA GLY A 85 -23.06 -28.47 19.37
C GLY A 85 -23.38 -29.97 19.39
N ALA A 86 -24.05 -30.43 18.33
CA ALA A 86 -24.53 -31.81 18.24
C ALA A 86 -23.41 -32.85 18.00
N GLY A 87 -22.22 -32.42 17.60
CA GLY A 87 -21.13 -33.33 17.21
C GLY A 87 -21.40 -34.04 15.87
N VAL A 88 -20.59 -35.04 15.58
CA VAL A 88 -20.66 -35.88 14.36
C VAL A 88 -20.55 -37.36 14.75
N ASP A 89 -21.43 -38.18 14.18
CA ASP A 89 -21.28 -39.65 14.24
C ASP A 89 -20.13 -40.09 13.32
N LEU A 90 -18.96 -40.33 13.90
CA LEU A 90 -17.75 -40.73 13.20
C LEU A 90 -17.75 -42.21 12.78
N GLU A 91 -18.69 -43.03 13.26
CA GLU A 91 -18.81 -44.42 12.80
C GLU A 91 -19.61 -44.49 11.48
N SER A 92 -20.54 -43.56 11.30
CA SER A 92 -21.31 -43.44 10.07
C SER A 92 -20.42 -43.15 8.85
N THR A 93 -20.84 -43.63 7.67
CA THR A 93 -20.16 -43.34 6.40
C THR A 93 -20.21 -41.85 6.06
N GLU A 94 -21.33 -41.20 6.41
CA GLU A 94 -21.55 -39.78 6.14
C GLU A 94 -20.67 -38.88 7.01
N GLY A 95 -20.64 -39.12 8.34
CA GLY A 95 -19.80 -38.37 9.26
C GLY A 95 -18.31 -38.52 8.95
N ARG A 96 -17.85 -39.73 8.60
CA ARG A 96 -16.48 -39.94 8.11
C ARG A 96 -16.20 -39.16 6.84
N ARG A 97 -17.06 -39.29 5.83
CA ARG A 97 -16.89 -38.61 4.54
C ARG A 97 -16.82 -37.10 4.71
N ASN A 98 -17.67 -36.54 5.57
CA ASN A 98 -17.70 -35.10 5.83
C ASN A 98 -16.41 -34.58 6.47
N LEU A 99 -15.62 -35.44 7.12
CA LEU A 99 -14.37 -35.06 7.78
C LEU A 99 -13.11 -35.51 7.03
N SER A 100 -13.20 -36.54 6.18
CA SER A 100 -12.05 -37.15 5.49
C SER A 100 -11.93 -36.80 4.01
N VAL A 101 -12.93 -36.15 3.40
CA VAL A 101 -12.93 -35.81 1.96
C VAL A 101 -12.89 -34.30 1.76
N LEU A 102 -11.84 -33.80 1.12
CA LEU A 102 -11.75 -32.39 0.72
C LEU A 102 -12.87 -32.07 -0.28
N GLY A 103 -13.63 -31.00 -0.01
CA GLY A 103 -14.79 -30.61 -0.82
C GLY A 103 -16.09 -31.33 -0.46
N ALA A 104 -16.07 -32.29 0.48
CA ALA A 104 -17.30 -32.83 1.06
C ALA A 104 -17.76 -31.92 2.21
N GLY A 105 -18.68 -31.01 1.90
CA GLY A 105 -19.43 -30.25 2.89
C GLY A 105 -20.87 -30.73 2.98
N SER A 106 -21.48 -30.62 4.15
CA SER A 106 -22.94 -30.76 4.34
C SER A 106 -23.71 -29.49 3.94
N LYS A 107 -22.99 -28.41 3.59
CA LYS A 107 -23.53 -27.06 3.42
C LYS A 107 -23.59 -26.66 1.94
N GLN A 108 -24.67 -25.98 1.57
CA GLN A 108 -24.85 -25.48 0.21
C GLN A 108 -24.40 -24.02 0.11
N ARG A 109 -23.84 -23.63 -1.03
CA ARG A 109 -23.34 -22.27 -1.30
C ARG A 109 -24.41 -21.16 -1.23
N ALA A 110 -25.69 -21.52 -1.16
CA ALA A 110 -26.81 -20.59 -1.04
C ALA A 110 -27.32 -20.44 0.40
N ASP A 111 -26.70 -21.11 1.38
CA ASP A 111 -27.10 -21.06 2.78
C ASP A 111 -26.46 -19.85 3.47
N ASP A 112 -27.28 -18.83 3.73
CA ASP A 112 -26.88 -17.59 4.39
C ASP A 112 -26.64 -17.77 5.91
N GLU A 113 -27.00 -18.92 6.49
CA GLU A 113 -26.89 -19.17 7.92
C GLU A 113 -25.55 -19.83 8.32
N THR A 114 -24.80 -20.40 7.37
CA THR A 114 -23.56 -21.12 7.65
C THR A 114 -22.32 -20.40 7.13
N ILE A 115 -21.28 -20.30 7.93
CA ILE A 115 -20.06 -19.54 7.61
C ILE A 115 -19.12 -20.35 6.69
N GLY A 116 -19.12 -21.67 6.80
CA GLY A 116 -18.20 -22.57 6.08
C GLY A 116 -18.76 -23.23 4.81
N GLU A 117 -18.37 -22.77 3.62
CA GLU A 117 -18.97 -23.25 2.35
C GLU A 117 -18.21 -24.37 1.60
N TRP A 118 -16.88 -24.45 1.67
CA TRP A 118 -16.09 -25.16 0.66
C TRP A 118 -15.67 -26.59 1.03
N GLY A 119 -15.76 -26.99 2.30
CA GLY A 119 -15.35 -28.34 2.75
C GLY A 119 -13.86 -28.68 2.55
N ILE A 120 -13.01 -27.71 2.22
CA ILE A 120 -11.57 -27.91 1.92
C ILE A 120 -10.68 -27.50 3.11
N GLY A 121 -11.19 -26.64 4.02
CA GLY A 121 -10.43 -26.11 5.17
C GLY A 121 -9.87 -27.16 6.15
N LYS A 122 -10.36 -28.41 6.11
CA LYS A 122 -9.85 -29.51 6.93
C LYS A 122 -8.42 -29.91 6.56
N GLY A 123 -8.04 -29.73 5.29
CA GLY A 123 -6.65 -29.89 4.83
C GLY A 123 -5.68 -28.96 5.55
N ALA A 124 -6.09 -27.71 5.79
CA ALA A 124 -5.29 -26.73 6.51
C ALA A 124 -5.04 -27.15 7.97
N ILE A 125 -6.00 -27.82 8.61
CA ILE A 125 -5.88 -28.26 10.00
C ILE A 125 -4.82 -29.35 10.11
N ILE A 126 -4.88 -30.39 9.26
CA ILE A 126 -3.92 -31.52 9.29
C ILE A 126 -2.52 -31.13 8.81
N ALA A 127 -2.38 -30.04 8.05
CA ALA A 127 -1.07 -29.55 7.61
C ALA A 127 -0.24 -28.95 8.75
N LYS A 128 -0.87 -28.46 9.83
CA LYS A 128 -0.21 -27.69 10.91
C LYS A 128 0.14 -28.51 12.14
N GLY A 129 -0.35 -29.74 12.24
CA GLY A 129 -0.03 -30.63 13.35
C GLY A 129 -0.63 -32.02 13.20
N ALA A 130 -0.31 -32.89 14.15
CA ALA A 130 -1.05 -34.13 14.34
C ALA A 130 -2.41 -33.78 14.93
N VAL A 131 -3.49 -34.18 14.26
CA VAL A 131 -4.85 -33.73 14.58
C VAL A 131 -5.64 -34.87 15.18
N ARG A 132 -6.37 -34.59 16.26
CA ARG A 132 -7.39 -35.47 16.81
C ARG A 132 -8.72 -34.76 16.79
N ILE A 133 -9.68 -35.33 16.08
CA ILE A 133 -11.06 -34.87 16.00
C ILE A 133 -11.90 -35.83 16.84
N TRP A 134 -12.38 -35.40 18.01
CA TRP A 134 -13.14 -36.22 18.94
C TRP A 134 -14.60 -35.74 18.98
N SER A 135 -15.53 -36.66 18.80
CA SER A 135 -16.97 -36.44 18.96
C SER A 135 -17.61 -37.66 19.62
N HIS A 136 -18.51 -37.44 20.60
CA HIS A 136 -19.14 -38.52 21.37
C HIS A 136 -18.11 -39.48 21.96
N ASP A 137 -18.22 -40.78 21.67
CA ASP A 137 -17.36 -41.85 22.18
C ASP A 137 -16.21 -42.22 21.23
N THR A 138 -16.00 -41.44 20.16
CA THR A 138 -15.04 -41.78 19.09
C THR A 138 -14.16 -40.60 18.71
N ALA A 139 -12.93 -40.89 18.27
CA ALA A 139 -12.04 -39.89 17.72
C ALA A 139 -11.40 -40.34 16.40
N LEU A 140 -11.27 -39.41 15.47
CA LEU A 140 -10.57 -39.56 14.20
C LEU A 140 -9.22 -38.86 14.29
N CYS A 141 -8.14 -39.61 14.09
CA CYS A 141 -6.77 -39.13 14.23
C CYS A 141 -6.06 -39.07 12.88
N PHE A 142 -5.31 -37.99 12.63
CA PHE A 142 -4.49 -37.76 11.44
C PHE A 142 -3.07 -37.32 11.86
N ASP A 143 -2.03 -37.88 11.24
CA ASP A 143 -0.66 -37.37 11.33
C ASP A 143 -0.04 -37.29 9.93
N TYR A 144 -0.32 -36.18 9.24
CA TYR A 144 0.04 -35.98 7.84
C TYR A 144 1.55 -36.10 7.55
N ARG A 145 2.39 -35.75 8.53
CA ARG A 145 3.86 -35.75 8.39
C ARG A 145 4.56 -36.92 9.06
N ASP A 146 3.82 -37.91 9.57
CA ASP A 146 4.35 -39.09 10.25
C ASP A 146 5.37 -38.73 11.37
N ARG A 147 5.07 -37.73 12.19
CA ARG A 147 6.00 -37.19 13.20
C ARG A 147 5.69 -37.64 14.62
N ARG A 148 4.63 -38.41 14.85
CA ARG A 148 4.25 -38.93 16.16
C ARG A 148 4.37 -40.45 16.18
N ASP A 149 5.11 -40.94 17.16
CA ASP A 149 5.38 -42.37 17.39
C ASP A 149 4.67 -42.91 18.64
N SER A 150 3.84 -42.07 19.28
CA SER A 150 3.21 -42.34 20.56
C SER A 150 1.89 -41.58 20.70
N GLY A 151 1.07 -42.00 21.67
CA GLY A 151 -0.26 -41.42 21.89
C GLY A 151 -1.29 -41.86 20.84
N PRO A 152 -2.37 -41.09 20.63
CA PRO A 152 -3.47 -41.48 19.75
C PRO A 152 -3.09 -41.49 18.25
N TRP A 153 -1.89 -41.02 17.89
CA TRP A 153 -1.40 -40.96 16.51
C TRP A 153 -0.40 -42.06 16.15
N ALA A 154 -0.03 -42.93 17.09
CA ALA A 154 1.08 -43.88 16.92
C ALA A 154 0.91 -44.85 15.74
N ASP A 155 -0.34 -45.16 15.36
CA ASP A 155 -0.69 -46.12 14.30
C ASP A 155 -1.20 -45.43 13.02
N VAL A 156 -1.12 -44.10 12.95
CA VAL A 156 -1.61 -43.28 11.82
C VAL A 156 -0.46 -42.97 10.87
N SER A 157 -0.72 -42.92 9.55
CA SER A 157 0.30 -42.49 8.60
C SER A 157 -0.23 -41.68 7.42
N GLY A 158 0.48 -40.61 7.08
CA GLY A 158 0.21 -39.74 5.95
C GLY A 158 -1.23 -39.24 5.94
N ARG A 159 -1.97 -39.51 4.86
CA ARG A 159 -3.36 -39.06 4.70
C ARG A 159 -4.39 -40.00 5.30
N ASP A 160 -3.97 -41.16 5.77
CA ASP A 160 -4.90 -42.15 6.30
C ASP A 160 -5.35 -41.73 7.69
N GLY A 161 -6.66 -41.59 7.87
CA GLY A 161 -7.26 -41.29 9.17
C GLY A 161 -7.62 -42.57 9.91
N GLN A 162 -7.34 -42.64 11.22
CA GLN A 162 -7.69 -43.77 12.05
C GLN A 162 -8.77 -43.41 13.06
N LEU A 163 -9.81 -44.23 13.14
CA LEU A 163 -10.79 -44.16 14.22
C LEU A 163 -10.27 -44.89 15.46
N VAL A 164 -10.43 -44.25 16.61
CA VAL A 164 -10.11 -44.80 17.93
C VAL A 164 -11.27 -44.54 18.88
N ASP A 165 -11.51 -45.48 19.79
CA ASP A 165 -12.47 -45.28 20.89
C ASP A 165 -11.94 -44.20 21.83
N ALA A 166 -12.82 -43.30 22.27
CA ALA A 166 -12.50 -42.31 23.26
C ALA A 166 -12.73 -42.85 24.68
N ASP A 167 -11.87 -42.46 25.61
CA ASP A 167 -12.00 -42.85 27.02
C ASP A 167 -13.24 -42.25 27.70
N HIS A 168 -13.77 -41.17 27.13
CA HIS A 168 -14.89 -40.41 27.66
C HIS A 168 -15.88 -40.03 26.55
N HIS A 169 -17.13 -39.85 26.94
CA HIS A 169 -18.14 -39.27 26.06
C HIS A 169 -17.98 -37.75 26.02
N LEU A 170 -17.96 -37.17 24.81
CA LEU A 170 -17.94 -35.73 24.58
C LEU A 170 -19.24 -35.28 23.91
N GLU A 171 -19.96 -34.38 24.56
CA GLU A 171 -21.03 -33.60 23.91
C GLU A 171 -20.38 -32.55 23.01
N GLY A 172 -20.81 -32.48 21.75
CA GLY A 172 -20.18 -31.64 20.73
C GLY A 172 -18.91 -32.25 20.14
N MET A 173 -17.94 -31.41 19.82
CA MET A 173 -16.75 -31.81 19.07
C MET A 173 -15.51 -31.07 19.55
N LEU A 174 -14.42 -31.81 19.76
CA LEU A 174 -13.09 -31.30 20.10
C LEU A 174 -12.15 -31.53 18.93
N VAL A 175 -11.52 -30.46 18.44
CA VAL A 175 -10.38 -30.50 17.54
C VAL A 175 -9.13 -30.18 18.34
N GLU A 176 -8.26 -31.17 18.50
CA GLU A 176 -6.91 -31.01 19.05
C GLU A 176 -5.90 -30.99 17.91
N ILE A 177 -5.05 -29.97 17.88
CA ILE A 177 -3.94 -29.81 16.93
C ILE A 177 -2.66 -29.83 17.75
N ASP A 178 -1.93 -30.94 17.71
CA ASP A 178 -0.61 -31.05 18.32
C ASP A 178 0.47 -30.59 17.31
N HIS A 179 1.02 -29.40 17.55
CA HIS A 179 1.70 -28.64 16.51
C HIS A 179 2.95 -29.33 15.97
N TYR A 180 3.18 -29.20 14.66
CA TYR A 180 4.51 -29.48 14.10
C TYR A 180 5.44 -28.31 14.42
N LYS A 181 6.64 -28.62 14.94
CA LYS A 181 7.60 -27.60 15.40
C LYS A 181 8.01 -26.59 14.33
N ASP A 182 7.98 -26.99 13.06
CA ASP A 182 8.31 -26.17 11.89
C ASP A 182 7.12 -25.39 11.32
N GLU A 183 5.90 -25.63 11.81
CA GLU A 183 4.68 -24.93 11.38
C GLU A 183 4.24 -23.83 12.36
N VAL A 184 5.00 -23.64 13.45
CA VAL A 184 4.71 -22.65 14.50
C VAL A 184 5.94 -21.87 14.90
N PRO A 185 5.78 -20.63 15.43
CA PRO A 185 6.90 -19.89 16.00
C PRO A 185 7.50 -20.59 17.22
N ASP A 186 8.73 -20.23 17.57
CA ASP A 186 9.34 -20.61 18.85
C ASP A 186 8.43 -20.28 20.04
N SER A 187 8.49 -21.08 21.10
CA SER A 187 7.55 -21.01 22.23
C SER A 187 7.54 -19.68 22.98
N ASP A 188 8.66 -18.96 23.00
CA ASP A 188 8.81 -17.65 23.63
C ASP A 188 8.60 -16.48 22.65
N SER A 189 8.27 -16.77 21.39
CA SER A 189 8.07 -15.77 20.36
C SER A 189 6.89 -14.85 20.67
N TYR A 190 7.10 -13.54 20.52
CA TYR A 190 6.03 -12.55 20.59
C TYR A 190 4.90 -12.78 19.55
N ARG A 191 5.18 -13.57 18.50
CA ARG A 191 4.20 -13.91 17.44
C ARG A 191 2.97 -14.63 17.99
N TRP A 192 3.08 -15.37 19.09
CA TRP A 192 1.91 -16.00 19.75
C TRP A 192 0.87 -14.96 20.21
N ARG A 193 1.31 -13.81 20.73
CA ARG A 193 0.41 -12.72 21.08
C ARG A 193 -0.30 -12.15 19.86
N ARG A 194 0.41 -12.07 18.73
CA ARG A 194 -0.15 -11.65 17.45
C ARG A 194 -1.19 -12.65 16.95
N TYR A 195 -0.95 -13.96 17.02
CA TYR A 195 -1.94 -14.98 16.64
C TYR A 195 -3.23 -14.86 17.45
N VAL A 196 -3.13 -14.72 18.77
CA VAL A 196 -4.30 -14.53 19.64
C VAL A 196 -5.04 -13.23 19.30
N ARG A 197 -4.33 -12.12 19.11
CA ARG A 197 -4.92 -10.83 18.73
C ARG A 197 -5.63 -10.90 17.37
N ASP A 198 -4.98 -11.49 16.38
CA ASP A 198 -5.50 -11.55 15.01
C ASP A 198 -6.73 -12.49 14.96
N LEU A 199 -6.77 -13.57 15.76
CA LEU A 199 -7.96 -14.40 15.94
C LEU A 199 -9.09 -13.67 16.68
N ARG A 200 -8.79 -12.89 17.71
CA ARG A 200 -9.80 -12.06 18.40
C ARG A 200 -10.45 -11.07 17.45
N LYS A 201 -9.63 -10.32 16.69
CA LYS A 201 -10.12 -9.44 15.63
C LYS A 201 -11.01 -10.23 14.67
N ARG A 202 -10.61 -11.45 14.30
CA ARG A 202 -11.32 -12.23 13.30
C ARG A 202 -12.74 -12.62 13.68
N PHE A 203 -12.99 -12.83 14.96
CA PHE A 203 -14.29 -13.29 15.50
C PHE A 203 -15.06 -12.23 16.27
N ALA A 204 -14.62 -10.96 16.19
CA ALA A 204 -15.08 -9.86 17.04
C ALA A 204 -16.59 -9.64 17.04
N TYR A 205 -17.28 -9.93 15.94
CA TYR A 205 -18.72 -9.69 15.80
C TYR A 205 -19.52 -10.96 15.50
N VAL A 206 -18.94 -12.15 15.67
CA VAL A 206 -19.66 -13.40 15.41
C VAL A 206 -20.84 -13.57 16.36
N GLN A 207 -20.66 -13.26 17.65
CA GLN A 207 -21.71 -13.45 18.64
C GLN A 207 -22.92 -12.56 18.36
N SER A 208 -22.72 -11.30 17.95
CA SER A 208 -23.82 -10.39 17.59
C SER A 208 -24.57 -10.82 16.31
N ARG A 209 -23.96 -11.67 15.47
CA ARG A 209 -24.57 -12.16 14.22
C ARG A 209 -25.18 -13.56 14.32
N THR A 210 -24.56 -14.46 15.10
CA THR A 210 -24.90 -15.89 15.14
C THR A 210 -25.41 -16.36 16.50
N SER A 211 -25.33 -15.51 17.54
CA SER A 211 -25.58 -15.88 18.95
C SER A 211 -24.61 -16.92 19.55
N VAL A 212 -23.59 -17.36 18.80
CA VAL A 212 -22.54 -18.27 19.30
C VAL A 212 -21.44 -17.48 19.99
N SER A 213 -21.16 -17.79 21.25
CA SER A 213 -20.09 -17.13 22.02
C SER A 213 -18.73 -17.78 21.78
N ILE A 214 -17.71 -16.98 21.50
CA ILE A 214 -16.35 -17.47 21.26
C ILE A 214 -15.41 -16.97 22.36
N VAL A 215 -14.68 -17.90 22.96
CA VAL A 215 -13.75 -17.61 24.06
C VAL A 215 -12.36 -18.13 23.70
N ILE A 216 -11.38 -17.24 23.58
CA ILE A 216 -9.98 -17.59 23.27
C ILE A 216 -9.11 -17.35 24.49
N ASN A 217 -8.44 -18.41 24.97
CA ASN A 217 -7.58 -18.41 26.15
C ASN A 217 -8.28 -17.84 27.40
N GLY A 218 -9.58 -18.14 27.55
CA GLY A 218 -10.39 -17.72 28.70
C GLY A 218 -11.01 -16.33 28.58
N GLU A 219 -10.72 -15.58 27.51
CA GLU A 219 -11.29 -14.24 27.27
C GLU A 219 -12.29 -14.27 26.12
N SER A 220 -13.44 -13.58 26.30
CA SER A 220 -14.39 -13.37 25.21
C SER A 220 -13.74 -12.57 24.09
N VAL A 221 -14.07 -12.90 22.85
CA VAL A 221 -13.63 -12.13 21.67
C VAL A 221 -14.66 -11.12 21.20
N ASP A 222 -15.88 -11.19 21.75
CA ASP A 222 -17.02 -10.36 21.32
C ASP A 222 -16.79 -8.89 21.64
N ASN A 223 -16.88 -8.05 20.61
CA ASN A 223 -16.86 -6.59 20.71
C ASN A 223 -18.29 -6.02 20.90
N GLY A 224 -19.33 -6.84 20.88
CA GLY A 224 -20.70 -6.43 21.11
C GLY A 224 -21.40 -5.91 19.86
N ASP A 225 -22.23 -4.89 20.03
CA ASP A 225 -22.98 -4.27 18.91
C ASP A 225 -22.02 -3.48 18.01
N PRO A 226 -21.94 -3.77 16.70
CA PRO A 226 -21.10 -3.01 15.78
C PRO A 226 -21.40 -1.50 15.76
N LEU A 227 -22.61 -1.06 16.11
CA LEU A 227 -22.96 0.36 16.21
C LEU A 227 -22.15 1.10 17.28
N GLU A 228 -21.74 0.40 18.33
CA GLU A 228 -20.96 0.97 19.43
C GLU A 228 -19.46 1.09 19.09
N ALA A 229 -19.01 0.55 17.96
CA ALA A 229 -17.59 0.54 17.56
C ALA A 229 -16.99 1.95 17.42
N VAL A 230 -17.84 2.95 17.15
CA VAL A 230 -17.45 4.36 16.98
C VAL A 230 -18.13 5.31 17.97
N ALA A 231 -18.91 4.79 18.94
CA ALA A 231 -19.73 5.61 19.83
C ALA A 231 -18.92 6.57 20.71
N ASP A 232 -17.72 6.15 21.13
CA ASP A 232 -16.79 6.96 21.93
C ASP A 232 -15.67 7.59 21.08
N SER A 233 -15.82 7.63 19.75
CA SER A 233 -14.78 8.18 18.87
C SER A 233 -14.58 9.67 19.10
N PRO A 234 -13.33 10.15 19.25
CA PRO A 234 -13.03 11.58 19.28
C PRO A 234 -13.06 12.21 17.87
N HIS A 235 -13.23 11.40 16.82
CA HIS A 235 -13.30 11.83 15.43
C HIS A 235 -14.76 11.96 14.98
N PRO A 236 -15.05 12.75 13.93
CA PRO A 236 -16.34 12.67 13.25
C PRO A 236 -16.67 11.22 12.95
N SER A 237 -17.87 10.79 13.30
CA SER A 237 -18.30 9.40 13.20
C SER A 237 -19.77 9.33 12.81
N LEU A 238 -20.13 8.30 12.05
CA LEU A 238 -21.47 8.08 11.58
C LEU A 238 -21.81 6.60 11.65
N THR A 239 -23.00 6.30 12.17
CA THR A 239 -23.56 4.95 12.14
C THR A 239 -24.74 4.88 11.19
N ARG A 240 -24.84 3.80 10.41
CA ARG A 240 -25.95 3.53 9.51
C ARG A 240 -26.28 2.05 9.50
N GLU A 241 -27.55 1.74 9.67
CA GLU A 241 -28.06 0.38 9.53
C GLU A 241 -28.87 0.27 8.24
N THR A 242 -28.56 -0.75 7.44
CA THR A 242 -29.29 -1.10 6.21
C THR A 242 -29.90 -2.48 6.34
N GLU A 243 -30.63 -2.93 5.32
CA GLU A 243 -31.10 -4.32 5.25
C GLU A 243 -29.94 -5.32 5.20
N ASP A 244 -28.84 -4.95 4.53
CA ASP A 244 -27.71 -5.85 4.26
C ASP A 244 -26.53 -5.68 5.24
N ALA A 245 -26.41 -4.57 5.98
CA ALA A 245 -25.25 -4.33 6.84
C ALA A 245 -25.48 -3.33 7.98
N ILE A 246 -24.55 -3.33 8.91
CA ILE A 246 -24.31 -2.28 9.90
C ILE A 246 -23.01 -1.58 9.51
N LEU A 247 -23.06 -0.27 9.34
CA LEU A 247 -21.92 0.60 9.05
C LEU A 247 -21.68 1.46 10.30
N ALA A 248 -20.48 1.38 10.86
CA ALA A 248 -20.03 2.26 11.95
C ALA A 248 -18.72 2.88 11.50
N LEU A 249 -18.80 4.09 10.96
CA LEU A 249 -17.74 4.77 10.24
C LEU A 249 -17.18 5.89 11.09
N GLU A 250 -15.88 6.14 10.96
CA GLU A 250 -15.23 7.29 11.56
C GLU A 250 -14.14 7.86 10.66
N TYR A 251 -13.83 9.15 10.84
CA TYR A 251 -12.82 9.84 10.07
C TYR A 251 -11.40 9.51 10.59
N THR A 252 -10.96 8.29 10.33
CA THR A 252 -9.62 7.76 10.63
C THR A 252 -9.01 7.05 9.41
N PRO A 253 -8.74 7.77 8.30
CA PRO A 253 -8.33 7.16 7.00
C PRO A 253 -7.11 6.24 7.07
N HIS A 254 -6.20 6.52 8.02
CA HIS A 254 -4.96 5.77 8.22
C HIS A 254 -5.16 4.40 8.88
N GLU A 255 -6.26 4.21 9.62
CA GLU A 255 -6.62 2.94 10.24
C GLU A 255 -7.23 1.98 9.21
N GLY A 256 -8.06 2.52 8.30
CA GLY A 256 -8.76 1.77 7.26
C GLY A 256 -10.05 1.14 7.76
N LEU A 257 -10.91 0.74 6.83
CA LEU A 257 -12.23 0.21 7.10
C LEU A 257 -12.20 -1.31 7.22
N ASP A 258 -12.53 -1.84 8.40
CA ASP A 258 -12.61 -3.28 8.63
C ASP A 258 -13.95 -3.85 8.13
N ILE A 259 -13.89 -4.90 7.32
CA ILE A 259 -15.09 -5.52 6.74
C ILE A 259 -15.27 -6.94 7.30
N TYR A 260 -16.48 -7.21 7.78
CA TYR A 260 -16.90 -8.47 8.36
C TYR A 260 -18.07 -9.07 7.57
N SER A 261 -17.91 -10.33 7.14
CA SER A 261 -18.96 -11.14 6.54
C SER A 261 -19.67 -11.93 7.64
N ASN A 262 -20.93 -11.61 7.92
CA ASN A 262 -21.72 -12.27 8.97
C ASN A 262 -20.99 -12.34 10.33
N GLY A 263 -20.27 -11.28 10.68
CA GLY A 263 -19.50 -11.15 11.93
C GLY A 263 -18.08 -11.72 11.88
N LEU A 264 -17.69 -12.41 10.81
CA LEU A 264 -16.33 -12.89 10.56
C LEU A 264 -15.52 -11.87 9.78
N TYR A 265 -14.36 -11.47 10.29
CA TYR A 265 -13.47 -10.55 9.58
C TYR A 265 -12.98 -11.13 8.24
N VAL A 266 -13.06 -10.30 7.21
CA VAL A 266 -12.59 -10.60 5.85
C VAL A 266 -11.29 -9.83 5.59
N THR A 267 -11.34 -8.50 5.65
CA THR A 267 -10.25 -7.62 5.21
C THR A 267 -10.36 -6.22 5.80
N THR A 268 -9.30 -5.43 5.67
CA THR A 268 -9.29 -3.98 5.94
C THR A 268 -9.04 -3.26 4.62
N LYS A 269 -9.92 -2.34 4.22
CA LYS A 269 -9.79 -1.55 2.98
C LYS A 269 -9.46 -0.10 3.32
N ARG A 270 -8.37 0.41 2.75
CA ARG A 270 -7.95 1.82 2.93
C ARG A 270 -8.43 2.71 1.81
N GLU A 271 -8.79 2.13 0.66
CA GLU A 271 -9.29 2.87 -0.51
C GLU A 271 -10.57 3.67 -0.23
N TYR A 272 -11.31 3.39 0.84
CA TYR A 272 -12.49 4.19 1.21
C TYR A 272 -12.15 5.53 1.87
N GLY A 273 -10.89 5.76 2.27
CA GLY A 273 -10.47 6.99 2.93
C GLY A 273 -11.09 7.21 4.31
N LEU A 274 -11.56 6.14 4.96
CA LEU A 274 -12.23 6.13 6.27
C LEU A 274 -11.72 4.99 7.14
N GLY A 275 -12.04 5.06 8.44
CA GLY A 275 -11.92 3.95 9.37
C GLY A 275 -13.27 3.48 9.89
N GLY A 276 -13.23 2.54 10.84
CA GLY A 276 -14.41 1.93 11.45
C GLY A 276 -14.68 0.52 10.95
N VAL A 277 -15.94 0.08 11.02
CA VAL A 277 -16.34 -1.28 10.70
C VAL A 277 -17.59 -1.35 9.80
N VAL A 278 -17.60 -2.34 8.92
CA VAL A 278 -18.77 -2.79 8.15
C VAL A 278 -19.05 -4.23 8.51
N VAL A 279 -20.24 -4.52 9.04
CA VAL A 279 -20.65 -5.88 9.40
C VAL A 279 -21.90 -6.26 8.60
N SER A 280 -21.76 -7.22 7.68
CA SER A 280 -22.90 -7.67 6.86
C SER A 280 -23.90 -8.52 7.67
N LYS A 281 -25.17 -8.44 7.26
CA LYS A 281 -26.30 -9.20 7.78
C LYS A 281 -26.59 -10.42 6.90
N GLY A 282 -25.62 -11.32 6.87
CA GLY A 282 -25.59 -12.51 6.00
C GLY A 282 -24.24 -12.64 5.31
N ASN A 283 -24.03 -13.73 4.58
CA ASN A 283 -22.73 -14.03 4.01
C ASN A 283 -22.43 -13.15 2.78
N LEU A 284 -21.17 -12.73 2.68
CA LEU A 284 -20.62 -12.15 1.46
C LEU A 284 -20.03 -13.26 0.60
N THR A 285 -20.07 -13.08 -0.72
CA THR A 285 -19.35 -13.97 -1.65
C THR A 285 -17.87 -13.64 -1.58
N LEU A 286 -17.07 -14.53 -0.99
CA LEU A 286 -15.64 -14.32 -0.81
C LEU A 286 -14.81 -15.10 -1.83
N ASN A 287 -13.56 -14.68 -2.00
CA ASN A 287 -12.57 -15.48 -2.73
C ASN A 287 -12.26 -16.80 -1.99
N PHE A 288 -11.53 -17.68 -2.67
CA PHE A 288 -11.21 -19.01 -2.11
C PHE A 288 -10.46 -18.92 -0.77
N ALA A 289 -9.56 -17.96 -0.61
CA ALA A 289 -8.77 -17.77 0.61
C ALA A 289 -9.56 -17.10 1.77
N ARG A 290 -10.79 -16.63 1.51
CA ARG A 290 -11.67 -15.92 2.46
C ARG A 290 -11.00 -14.69 3.08
N ASN A 291 -10.22 -13.97 2.29
CA ASN A 291 -9.52 -12.75 2.70
C ASN A 291 -9.86 -11.54 1.83
N ASP A 292 -10.71 -11.72 0.81
CA ASP A 292 -11.26 -10.62 0.05
C ASP A 292 -12.63 -10.98 -0.52
N ILE A 293 -13.39 -9.95 -0.87
CA ILE A 293 -14.73 -10.07 -1.44
C ILE A 293 -14.59 -10.36 -2.93
N GLN A 294 -15.33 -11.36 -3.42
CA GLN A 294 -15.29 -11.71 -4.82
C GLN A 294 -16.05 -10.66 -5.65
N SER A 295 -15.49 -10.30 -6.81
CA SER A 295 -16.19 -9.47 -7.81
C SER A 295 -17.54 -10.08 -8.18
N GLY A 296 -18.58 -9.25 -8.24
CA GLY A 296 -19.95 -9.69 -8.53
C GLY A 296 -20.75 -10.16 -7.31
N CYS A 297 -20.30 -9.88 -6.08
CA CYS A 297 -21.12 -10.10 -4.89
C CYS A 297 -22.27 -9.07 -4.84
N ASP A 298 -23.50 -9.49 -5.16
CA ASP A 298 -24.68 -8.61 -5.18
C ASP A 298 -24.96 -7.94 -3.83
N ARG A 299 -24.75 -8.66 -2.73
CA ARG A 299 -24.90 -8.11 -1.36
C ARG A 299 -23.88 -7.01 -1.12
N TRP A 300 -22.62 -7.25 -1.49
CA TRP A 300 -21.58 -6.23 -1.35
C TRP A 300 -21.87 -5.00 -2.19
N GLN A 301 -22.32 -5.14 -3.43
CA GLN A 301 -22.68 -3.99 -4.27
C GLN A 301 -23.71 -3.08 -3.60
N ARG A 302 -24.75 -3.63 -2.96
CA ARG A 302 -25.74 -2.84 -2.22
C ARG A 302 -25.18 -2.20 -0.96
N ILE A 303 -24.30 -2.91 -0.25
CA ILE A 303 -23.58 -2.38 0.93
C ILE A 303 -22.67 -1.22 0.52
N ASP A 304 -21.93 -1.39 -0.57
CA ASP A 304 -20.96 -0.44 -1.10
C ASP A 304 -21.65 0.88 -1.50
N SER A 305 -22.77 0.82 -2.22
CA SER A 305 -23.56 2.02 -2.51
C SER A 305 -24.05 2.75 -1.24
N ALA A 306 -24.44 2.01 -0.20
CA ALA A 306 -24.86 2.60 1.07
C ALA A 306 -23.67 3.18 1.87
N LEU A 307 -22.49 2.55 1.75
CA LEU A 307 -21.23 2.97 2.32
C LEU A 307 -20.73 4.26 1.68
N GLU A 308 -20.77 4.36 0.35
CA GLU A 308 -20.40 5.59 -0.37
C GLU A 308 -21.27 6.77 0.07
N GLN A 309 -22.60 6.59 0.12
CA GLN A 309 -23.49 7.64 0.63
C GLN A 309 -23.18 8.00 2.10
N ALA A 310 -22.88 7.01 2.94
CA ALA A 310 -22.56 7.24 4.34
C ALA A 310 -21.21 7.95 4.53
N ARG A 311 -20.22 7.64 3.69
CA ARG A 311 -18.94 8.32 3.60
C ARG A 311 -19.13 9.77 3.22
N ASP A 312 -19.95 10.04 2.20
CA ASP A 312 -20.17 11.39 1.70
C ASP A 312 -20.86 12.28 2.76
N ASP A 313 -21.83 11.72 3.48
CA ASP A 313 -22.47 12.39 4.62
C ASP A 313 -21.47 12.68 5.74
N LEU A 314 -20.56 11.74 6.03
CA LEU A 314 -19.50 11.91 7.02
C LEU A 314 -18.49 12.99 6.59
N TYR A 315 -18.06 13.00 5.32
CA TYR A 315 -17.14 13.99 4.78
C TYR A 315 -17.72 15.40 4.78
N ALA A 316 -19.05 15.57 4.71
CA ALA A 316 -19.69 16.87 4.85
C ALA A 316 -19.44 17.52 6.23
N GLU A 317 -19.18 16.71 7.27
CA GLU A 317 -18.88 17.18 8.63
C GLU A 317 -17.38 17.43 8.87
N VAL A 318 -16.50 16.95 7.98
CA VAL A 318 -15.05 17.12 8.08
C VAL A 318 -14.65 18.43 7.43
N SER A 319 -13.91 19.29 8.13
CA SER A 319 -13.41 20.54 7.58
C SER A 319 -12.22 20.34 6.63
N ASP A 320 -12.07 21.23 5.64
CA ASP A 320 -11.02 21.12 4.61
C ASP A 320 -9.60 21.03 5.20
N ASP A 321 -9.32 21.71 6.30
CA ASP A 321 -8.01 21.68 6.98
C ASP A 321 -7.69 20.31 7.60
N ARG A 322 -8.71 19.50 7.91
CA ARG A 322 -8.56 18.16 8.49
C ARG A 322 -8.47 17.07 7.42
N LEU A 323 -8.76 17.37 6.17
CA LEU A 323 -8.69 16.40 5.09
C LEU A 323 -7.25 15.93 4.85
N THR A 324 -7.06 14.62 4.90
CA THR A 324 -5.80 13.93 4.56
C THR A 324 -5.59 13.86 3.05
N ALA A 325 -4.42 13.41 2.59
CA ALA A 325 -4.20 13.18 1.16
C ALA A 325 -5.13 12.06 0.65
N GLU A 326 -5.24 10.98 1.42
CA GLU A 326 -6.06 9.81 1.11
C GLU A 326 -7.54 10.17 0.97
N SER A 327 -8.11 10.96 1.88
CA SER A 327 -9.52 11.37 1.77
C SER A 327 -9.75 12.29 0.57
N ARG A 328 -8.81 13.18 0.24
CA ARG A 328 -8.93 14.06 -0.92
C ARG A 328 -8.90 13.27 -2.22
N GLU A 329 -8.03 12.27 -2.34
CA GLU A 329 -8.00 11.36 -3.50
C GLU A 329 -9.34 10.66 -3.70
N VAL A 330 -9.93 10.11 -2.63
CA VAL A 330 -11.25 9.46 -2.71
C VAL A 330 -12.34 10.43 -3.17
N MET A 331 -12.33 11.67 -2.67
CA MET A 331 -13.28 12.69 -3.10
C MET A 331 -13.12 13.05 -4.58
N ILE A 332 -11.88 13.06 -5.08
CA ILE A 332 -11.57 13.34 -6.49
C ILE A 332 -12.04 12.19 -7.39
N GLU A 333 -11.78 10.95 -6.99
CA GLU A 333 -12.25 9.76 -7.72
C GLU A 333 -13.78 9.70 -7.79
N ALA A 334 -14.46 10.04 -6.68
CA ALA A 334 -15.91 10.15 -6.64
C ALA A 334 -16.42 11.21 -7.63
N MET A 335 -15.81 12.41 -7.66
CA MET A 335 -16.17 13.48 -8.62
C MET A 335 -15.95 13.09 -10.08
N ALA A 336 -14.95 12.25 -10.37
CA ALA A 336 -14.66 11.80 -11.73
C ALA A 336 -15.64 10.71 -12.24
N SER A 337 -16.38 10.06 -11.34
CA SER A 337 -17.35 9.03 -11.69
C SER A 337 -18.63 9.63 -12.30
N GLU A 338 -19.25 8.93 -13.27
CA GLU A 338 -20.47 9.39 -13.96
C GLU A 338 -21.70 9.56 -13.04
N SER A 339 -21.63 9.09 -11.79
CA SER A 339 -22.72 9.05 -10.81
C SER A 339 -22.74 10.22 -9.82
N SER A 340 -21.72 11.08 -9.81
CA SER A 340 -21.60 12.17 -8.83
C SER A 340 -21.98 13.52 -9.43
N ASP A 341 -22.89 14.24 -8.77
CA ASP A 341 -22.94 15.70 -8.88
C ASP A 341 -21.55 16.26 -8.46
N GLU A 342 -21.18 17.46 -8.91
CA GLU A 342 -19.96 18.19 -8.49
C GLU A 342 -20.00 18.59 -6.99
N GLN A 343 -20.46 17.69 -6.11
CA GLN A 343 -20.77 17.86 -4.69
C GLN A 343 -19.60 18.42 -3.88
N TRP A 344 -18.37 18.20 -4.34
CA TRP A 344 -17.15 18.64 -3.68
C TRP A 344 -16.34 19.64 -4.49
N ALA A 345 -16.87 20.14 -5.60
CA ALA A 345 -16.13 21.03 -6.49
C ALA A 345 -15.80 22.38 -5.83
N ASP A 346 -16.57 22.81 -4.84
CA ASP A 346 -16.37 24.02 -4.06
C ASP A 346 -15.35 23.86 -2.91
N ARG A 347 -14.97 22.62 -2.57
CA ARG A 347 -14.04 22.32 -1.48
C ARG A 347 -12.59 22.50 -1.88
N LYS A 348 -11.75 22.95 -0.94
CA LYS A 348 -10.32 23.24 -1.19
C LYS A 348 -9.46 21.98 -1.10
N LEU A 349 -9.51 21.17 -2.16
CA LEU A 349 -8.87 19.86 -2.21
C LEU A 349 -7.46 19.87 -2.86
N PHE A 350 -7.15 20.85 -3.70
CA PHE A 350 -5.93 20.81 -4.51
C PHE A 350 -4.89 21.80 -4.01
N GLN A 351 -3.62 21.45 -4.13
CA GLN A 351 -2.50 22.25 -3.66
C GLN A 351 -1.97 23.18 -4.76
N LEU A 352 -1.85 24.46 -4.43
CA LEU A 352 -1.12 25.43 -5.23
C LEU A 352 0.38 25.36 -4.92
N ALA A 353 1.22 25.92 -5.79
CA ALA A 353 2.67 26.03 -5.58
C ALA A 353 3.06 26.67 -4.22
N THR A 354 2.20 27.55 -3.69
CA THR A 354 2.39 28.21 -2.38
C THR A 354 1.98 27.35 -1.18
N GLU A 355 1.69 26.07 -1.39
CA GLU A 355 1.12 25.11 -0.41
C GLU A 355 -0.31 25.46 0.07
N SER A 356 -0.86 26.59 -0.36
CA SER A 356 -2.27 26.93 -0.12
C SER A 356 -3.19 26.07 -0.97
N ARG A 357 -4.46 25.93 -0.53
CA ARG A 357 -5.43 25.05 -1.18
C ARG A 357 -6.47 25.82 -2.01
N ILE A 358 -6.88 25.22 -3.11
CA ILE A 358 -7.85 25.73 -4.10
C ILE A 358 -8.90 24.66 -4.42
N SER A 359 -10.10 25.07 -4.83
CA SER A 359 -11.19 24.16 -5.23
C SER A 359 -11.20 23.83 -6.72
N LEU A 360 -11.96 22.79 -7.12
CA LEU A 360 -12.13 22.44 -8.53
C LEU A 360 -12.86 23.56 -9.29
N GLU A 361 -13.88 24.15 -8.67
CA GLU A 361 -14.65 25.26 -9.24
C GLU A 361 -13.74 26.47 -9.53
N GLU A 362 -12.86 26.81 -8.58
CA GLU A 362 -11.87 27.89 -8.74
C GLU A 362 -10.86 27.57 -9.85
N ILE A 363 -10.42 26.31 -9.95
CA ILE A 363 -9.54 25.84 -11.03
C ILE A 363 -10.26 25.97 -12.39
N GLN A 364 -11.49 25.48 -12.51
CA GLN A 364 -12.25 25.48 -13.77
C GLN A 364 -12.63 26.89 -14.22
N ALA A 365 -12.85 27.81 -13.28
CA ALA A 365 -13.08 29.22 -13.56
C ALA A 365 -11.82 29.96 -14.06
N ALA A 366 -10.62 29.39 -13.86
CA ALA A 366 -9.38 30.01 -14.28
C ALA A 366 -9.24 30.03 -15.82
N PRO A 367 -8.78 31.14 -16.43
CA PRO A 367 -8.59 31.21 -17.88
C PRO A 367 -7.58 30.19 -18.41
N LYS A 368 -6.57 29.88 -17.60
CA LYS A 368 -5.50 28.93 -17.86
C LYS A 368 -4.85 28.52 -16.54
N ILE A 369 -4.26 27.35 -16.51
CA ILE A 369 -3.60 26.77 -15.32
C ILE A 369 -2.16 26.34 -15.62
N GLY A 370 -1.31 26.35 -14.61
CA GLY A 370 0.05 25.82 -14.68
C GLY A 370 0.20 24.58 -13.81
N TRP A 371 1.03 23.63 -14.22
CA TRP A 371 1.40 22.45 -13.42
C TRP A 371 2.89 22.54 -13.05
N VAL A 372 3.22 22.28 -11.80
CA VAL A 372 4.60 22.17 -11.31
C VAL A 372 4.78 20.89 -10.50
N ASP A 373 5.98 20.35 -10.49
CA ASP A 373 6.36 19.24 -9.62
C ASP A 373 7.27 19.76 -8.51
N GLY A 374 6.68 20.13 -7.37
CA GLY A 374 7.39 20.76 -6.26
C GLY A 374 7.83 22.20 -6.55
N ALA A 375 8.98 22.59 -5.97
CA ALA A 375 9.43 23.98 -5.96
C ALA A 375 10.02 24.43 -7.32
N GLN A 376 9.21 25.13 -8.12
CA GLN A 376 9.67 25.83 -9.34
C GLN A 376 9.79 27.35 -9.08
N LYS A 377 10.97 27.95 -9.32
CA LYS A 377 11.18 29.40 -9.12
C LYS A 377 10.23 30.20 -10.02
N GLY A 378 9.51 31.15 -9.42
CA GLY A 378 8.50 31.97 -10.08
C GLY A 378 7.07 31.45 -9.92
N ALA A 379 6.86 30.17 -9.58
CA ALA A 379 5.52 29.60 -9.41
C ALA A 379 4.74 30.28 -8.26
N ASP A 380 5.35 30.43 -7.09
CA ASP A 380 4.73 31.13 -5.95
C ASP A 380 4.37 32.57 -6.29
N LYS A 381 5.25 33.25 -7.04
CA LYS A 381 5.04 34.64 -7.48
C LYS A 381 3.95 34.78 -8.52
N LEU A 382 3.76 33.78 -9.37
CA LEU A 382 2.61 33.70 -10.27
C LEU A 382 1.31 33.50 -9.45
N VAL A 383 1.31 32.62 -8.44
CA VAL A 383 0.15 32.44 -7.55
C VAL A 383 -0.18 33.74 -6.80
N GLU A 384 0.82 34.44 -6.26
CA GLU A 384 0.65 35.77 -5.62
C GLU A 384 0.06 36.82 -6.59
N ARG A 385 0.26 36.66 -7.90
CA ARG A 385 -0.32 37.51 -8.96
C ARG A 385 -1.69 37.05 -9.45
N GLY A 386 -2.27 36.01 -8.84
CA GLY A 386 -3.60 35.50 -9.16
C GLY A 386 -3.63 34.45 -10.26
N TYR A 387 -2.49 33.88 -10.65
CA TYR A 387 -2.45 32.69 -11.51
C TYR A 387 -2.76 31.44 -10.70
N VAL A 388 -3.41 30.46 -11.33
CA VAL A 388 -3.57 29.12 -10.76
C VAL A 388 -2.39 28.26 -11.20
N VAL A 389 -1.52 27.94 -10.25
CA VAL A 389 -0.36 27.06 -10.47
C VAL A 389 -0.45 25.91 -9.46
N LEU A 390 -0.74 24.72 -9.96
CA LEU A 390 -1.02 23.50 -9.21
C LEU A 390 0.26 22.68 -9.01
N ASP A 391 0.48 22.21 -7.78
CA ASP A 391 1.65 21.44 -7.38
C ASP A 391 1.35 19.95 -7.35
N THR A 392 1.91 19.20 -8.31
CA THR A 392 1.72 17.76 -8.44
C THR A 392 2.61 16.92 -7.54
N SER A 393 3.43 17.53 -6.67
CA SER A 393 4.05 16.79 -5.57
C SER A 393 3.04 16.41 -4.49
N ASP A 394 1.88 17.09 -4.45
CA ASP A 394 0.71 16.71 -3.66
C ASP A 394 -0.08 15.61 -4.38
N ALA A 395 -0.34 14.51 -3.66
CA ALA A 395 -0.91 13.30 -4.23
C ALA A 395 -2.33 13.49 -4.80
N ALA A 396 -3.18 14.29 -4.13
CA ALA A 396 -4.51 14.63 -4.62
C ALA A 396 -4.45 15.49 -5.90
N THR A 397 -3.51 16.43 -5.97
CA THR A 397 -3.30 17.29 -7.14
C THR A 397 -2.73 16.50 -8.32
N GLN A 398 -1.84 15.55 -8.07
CA GLN A 398 -1.38 14.58 -9.07
C GLN A 398 -2.56 13.72 -9.57
N ARG A 399 -3.42 13.22 -8.67
CA ARG A 399 -4.59 12.41 -9.05
C ARG A 399 -5.54 13.16 -9.97
N LEU A 400 -5.80 14.45 -9.71
CA LEU A 400 -6.58 15.31 -10.61
C LEU A 400 -5.95 15.40 -12.00
N ARG A 401 -4.62 15.58 -12.08
CA ARG A 401 -3.90 15.67 -13.35
C ARG A 401 -4.03 14.37 -14.14
N ASP A 402 -3.91 13.23 -13.48
CA ASP A 402 -4.02 11.92 -14.13
C ASP A 402 -5.42 11.72 -14.71
N LEU A 403 -6.46 11.99 -13.92
CA LEU A 403 -7.85 11.89 -14.37
C LEU A 403 -8.16 12.87 -15.51
N ALA A 404 -7.68 14.11 -15.43
CA ALA A 404 -7.86 15.10 -16.50
C ALA A 404 -7.22 14.72 -17.84
N THR A 405 -6.27 13.78 -17.84
CA THR A 405 -5.67 13.23 -19.08
C THR A 405 -6.34 11.95 -19.57
N ASP A 406 -7.21 11.36 -18.76
CA ASP A 406 -7.94 10.14 -19.08
C ASP A 406 -9.21 10.49 -19.89
N GLU A 407 -9.32 9.94 -21.10
CA GLU A 407 -10.44 10.16 -22.01
C GLU A 407 -11.77 9.61 -21.48
N ASP A 408 -11.72 8.69 -20.51
CA ASP A 408 -12.89 8.04 -19.92
C ASP A 408 -13.45 8.79 -18.69
N THR A 409 -12.90 9.96 -18.33
CA THR A 409 -13.38 10.76 -17.18
C THR A 409 -14.10 12.05 -17.59
N SER A 410 -14.98 12.55 -16.72
CA SER A 410 -15.83 13.72 -16.98
C SER A 410 -15.22 15.07 -16.59
N ILE A 411 -14.02 15.10 -15.99
CA ILE A 411 -13.44 16.33 -15.44
C ILE A 411 -12.89 17.23 -16.55
N THR A 412 -13.58 18.35 -16.78
CA THR A 412 -13.11 19.37 -17.72
C THR A 412 -12.07 20.27 -17.08
N MET A 413 -10.92 20.46 -17.74
CA MET A 413 -9.83 21.33 -17.27
C MET A 413 -9.57 22.51 -18.21
N PRO A 414 -9.17 23.68 -17.69
CA PRO A 414 -8.72 24.80 -18.52
C PRO A 414 -7.46 24.48 -19.31
N LYS A 415 -7.14 25.35 -20.27
CA LYS A 415 -5.89 25.26 -21.02
C LYS A 415 -4.68 25.39 -20.08
N THR A 416 -3.62 24.65 -20.38
CA THR A 416 -2.38 24.70 -19.60
C THR A 416 -1.40 25.74 -20.16
N PHE A 417 -0.50 26.24 -19.32
CA PHE A 417 0.65 27.07 -19.71
C PHE A 417 1.96 26.56 -19.10
N ASP A 418 3.09 26.86 -19.75
CA ASP A 418 4.41 26.61 -19.17
C ASP A 418 4.71 27.64 -18.08
N VAL A 419 4.92 27.16 -16.86
CA VAL A 419 5.09 28.01 -15.68
C VAL A 419 6.37 28.86 -15.77
N GLY A 420 7.44 28.32 -16.36
CA GLY A 420 8.70 29.03 -16.55
C GLY A 420 8.55 30.17 -17.56
N GLU A 421 8.04 29.87 -18.76
CA GLU A 421 7.80 30.88 -19.79
C GLU A 421 6.83 31.97 -19.29
N GLN A 422 5.78 31.57 -18.55
CA GLN A 422 4.84 32.52 -17.98
C GLN A 422 5.51 33.40 -16.92
N ALA A 423 6.34 32.82 -16.04
CA ALA A 423 7.08 33.54 -15.03
C ALA A 423 8.06 34.56 -15.64
N GLU A 424 8.73 34.21 -16.73
CA GLU A 424 9.57 35.13 -17.51
C GLU A 424 8.76 36.26 -18.13
N SER A 425 7.64 35.94 -18.80
CA SER A 425 6.80 36.94 -19.45
C SER A 425 6.21 37.97 -18.47
N GLU A 426 5.93 37.53 -17.24
CA GLU A 426 5.44 38.36 -16.14
C GLU A 426 6.58 39.12 -15.43
N GLY A 427 7.83 38.83 -15.76
CA GLY A 427 9.00 39.41 -15.11
C GLY A 427 9.09 39.06 -13.62
N VAL A 428 8.51 37.93 -13.20
CA VAL A 428 8.70 37.37 -11.85
C VAL A 428 9.88 36.41 -11.80
N TRP A 429 10.41 36.01 -12.96
CA TRP A 429 11.60 35.19 -13.13
C TRP A 429 12.38 35.67 -14.38
N THR A 430 13.69 35.52 -14.42
CA THR A 430 14.58 36.08 -15.46
C THR A 430 15.40 35.03 -16.22
N GLY A 431 15.09 33.74 -16.05
CA GLY A 431 15.78 32.64 -16.73
C GLY A 431 17.17 32.35 -16.15
N TYR A 432 18.08 31.81 -16.99
CA TYR A 432 19.51 31.62 -16.68
C TYR A 432 20.31 32.87 -17.07
N HIS A 433 20.57 33.75 -16.12
CA HIS A 433 21.28 35.01 -16.37
C HIS A 433 22.59 35.08 -15.58
N ARG A 434 23.72 35.21 -16.29
CA ARG A 434 25.01 35.54 -15.68
C ARG A 434 25.06 37.04 -15.39
N ILE A 435 25.43 37.41 -14.16
CA ILE A 435 25.68 38.80 -13.80
C ILE A 435 27.07 39.20 -14.31
N GLU A 436 27.10 40.02 -15.37
CA GLU A 436 28.35 40.44 -16.02
C GLU A 436 29.16 41.46 -15.21
N ASP A 437 28.48 42.33 -14.46
CA ASP A 437 29.11 43.35 -13.63
C ASP A 437 29.09 42.94 -12.15
N GLU A 438 30.21 42.41 -11.66
CA GLU A 438 30.37 42.00 -10.25
C GLU A 438 30.15 43.14 -9.24
N SER A 439 30.16 44.41 -9.67
CA SER A 439 29.83 45.54 -8.79
C SER A 439 28.36 45.54 -8.35
N GLN A 440 27.50 44.83 -9.09
CA GLN A 440 26.08 44.63 -8.76
C GLN A 440 25.87 43.61 -7.63
N LEU A 441 26.86 42.76 -7.35
CA LEU A 441 26.76 41.73 -6.32
C LEU A 441 26.82 42.32 -4.91
N ASN A 442 25.95 41.81 -4.04
CA ASN A 442 25.94 42.17 -2.64
C ASN A 442 27.17 41.60 -1.89
N ALA A 443 27.31 41.91 -0.60
CA ALA A 443 28.51 41.51 0.16
C ALA A 443 28.64 39.99 0.35
N ASP A 444 27.53 39.26 0.43
CA ASP A 444 27.50 37.81 0.62
C ASP A 444 27.66 37.08 -0.72
N GLN A 445 27.02 37.54 -1.79
CA GLN A 445 27.22 37.01 -3.15
C GLN A 445 28.69 37.11 -3.58
N ARG A 446 29.35 38.26 -3.33
CA ARG A 446 30.79 38.41 -3.56
C ARG A 446 31.63 37.48 -2.69
N ARG A 447 31.16 37.17 -1.49
CA ARG A 447 31.81 36.24 -0.57
C ARG A 447 31.76 34.82 -1.11
N TYR A 448 30.58 34.37 -1.53
CA TYR A 448 30.36 33.04 -2.10
C TYR A 448 31.12 32.86 -3.41
N LEU A 449 31.04 33.85 -4.32
CA LEU A 449 31.76 33.84 -5.59
C LEU A 449 33.27 33.69 -5.40
N ARG A 450 33.87 34.48 -4.51
CA ARG A 450 35.31 34.39 -4.23
C ARG A 450 35.70 33.03 -3.67
N PHE A 451 34.88 32.44 -2.79
CA PHE A 451 35.15 31.11 -2.25
C PHE A 451 35.03 30.04 -3.31
N ALA A 452 33.98 30.06 -4.12
CA ALA A 452 33.76 29.11 -5.19
C ALA A 452 34.92 29.14 -6.21
N ARG A 453 35.48 30.31 -6.52
CA ARG A 453 36.69 30.45 -7.37
C ARG A 453 37.92 29.79 -6.76
N VAL A 454 38.21 30.07 -5.49
CA VAL A 454 39.35 29.45 -4.80
C VAL A 454 39.17 27.94 -4.69
N LEU A 455 37.95 27.51 -4.37
CA LEU A 455 37.58 26.10 -4.28
C LEU A 455 37.78 25.39 -5.62
N ALA A 456 37.26 25.93 -6.73
CA ALA A 456 37.45 25.36 -8.06
C ALA A 456 38.94 25.21 -8.40
N SER A 457 39.75 26.23 -8.09
CA SER A 457 41.21 26.18 -8.28
C SER A 457 41.89 25.09 -7.42
N GLU A 458 41.55 24.97 -6.14
CA GLU A 458 42.10 23.94 -5.25
C GLU A 458 41.67 22.50 -5.59
N LEU A 459 40.54 22.37 -6.30
CA LEU A 459 40.04 21.10 -6.82
C LEU A 459 40.58 20.78 -8.23
N GLY A 460 41.36 21.69 -8.84
CA GLY A 460 41.88 21.50 -10.20
C GLY A 460 40.81 21.57 -11.29
N ILE A 461 39.71 22.27 -11.05
CA ILE A 461 38.62 22.46 -12.03
C ILE A 461 38.98 23.64 -12.93
N GLU A 462 39.32 23.35 -14.19
CA GLU A 462 39.69 24.34 -15.22
C GLU A 462 38.45 25.01 -15.85
N ARG A 463 37.61 25.65 -15.01
CA ARG A 463 36.45 26.43 -15.47
C ARG A 463 36.34 27.76 -14.70
N ASP A 464 35.98 28.82 -15.41
CA ASP A 464 35.70 30.11 -14.79
C ASP A 464 34.43 30.03 -13.95
N VAL A 465 34.46 30.59 -12.73
CA VAL A 465 33.28 30.64 -11.87
C VAL A 465 32.69 32.05 -11.85
N TYR A 466 31.40 32.16 -12.17
CA TYR A 466 30.60 33.39 -12.18
C TYR A 466 29.44 33.30 -11.19
N TYR A 467 28.77 34.43 -10.98
CA TYR A 467 27.53 34.51 -10.21
C TYR A 467 26.36 34.84 -11.14
N GLY A 468 25.19 34.31 -10.87
CA GLY A 468 24.01 34.52 -11.71
C GLY A 468 22.69 34.22 -11.03
N GLU A 469 21.62 34.37 -11.80
CA GLU A 469 20.24 34.08 -11.45
C GLU A 469 19.75 32.89 -12.30
N ALA A 470 19.23 31.83 -11.67
CA ALA A 470 18.48 30.74 -12.33
C ALA A 470 17.65 29.96 -11.32
N SER A 471 16.86 28.98 -11.78
CA SER A 471 16.15 28.00 -10.94
C SER A 471 17.09 26.99 -10.29
N ALA A 472 18.11 26.53 -11.01
CA ALA A 472 19.12 25.61 -10.51
C ALA A 472 20.08 26.26 -9.50
N ASP A 473 20.69 25.46 -8.63
CA ASP A 473 21.72 25.90 -7.67
C ASP A 473 22.92 26.49 -8.38
N ALA A 474 23.31 25.88 -9.48
CA ALA A 474 24.28 26.40 -10.42
C ALA A 474 23.96 25.88 -11.83
N TRP A 475 24.67 26.39 -12.82
CA TRP A 475 24.68 25.81 -14.16
C TRP A 475 26.05 26.01 -14.82
N THR A 476 26.31 25.25 -15.88
CA THR A 476 27.56 25.27 -16.63
C THR A 476 27.27 25.18 -18.12
N ASP A 477 28.19 25.64 -18.96
CA ASP A 477 28.22 25.28 -20.39
C ASP A 477 28.87 23.90 -20.62
N GLY A 478 29.32 23.24 -19.56
CA GLY A 478 30.00 21.95 -19.56
C GLY A 478 31.46 22.03 -19.99
N ARG A 479 32.01 23.23 -20.27
CA ARG A 479 33.33 23.38 -20.89
C ARG A 479 34.16 24.48 -20.29
N THR A 480 33.64 25.69 -20.23
CA THR A 480 34.45 26.89 -19.95
C THR A 480 34.05 27.58 -18.65
N TYR A 481 32.80 27.45 -18.20
CA TYR A 481 32.35 28.16 -17.02
C TYR A 481 31.33 27.42 -16.17
N ILE A 482 31.26 27.80 -14.89
CA ILE A 482 30.21 27.45 -13.93
C ILE A 482 29.63 28.76 -13.39
N VAL A 483 28.31 28.86 -13.28
CA VAL A 483 27.61 30.00 -12.68
C VAL A 483 26.86 29.52 -11.46
N ILE A 484 27.20 30.03 -10.28
CA ILE A 484 26.49 29.73 -9.03
C ILE A 484 25.39 30.75 -8.75
N THR A 485 24.34 30.34 -8.04
CA THR A 485 23.22 31.21 -7.66
C THR A 485 23.09 31.38 -6.14
N ASP A 486 22.10 32.17 -5.72
CA ASP A 486 21.71 32.26 -4.32
C ASP A 486 21.15 30.94 -3.76
N SER A 487 20.58 30.03 -4.59
CA SER A 487 20.05 28.74 -4.09
C SER A 487 21.11 27.68 -3.84
N ALA A 488 22.34 27.85 -4.38
CA ALA A 488 23.49 27.01 -4.00
C ALA A 488 23.90 27.13 -2.52
N VAL A 489 23.25 28.02 -1.75
CA VAL A 489 23.52 28.23 -0.33
C VAL A 489 22.22 28.07 0.46
N THR A 490 22.10 26.97 1.19
CA THR A 490 20.89 26.64 1.95
C THR A 490 20.84 27.31 3.33
N SER A 491 21.97 27.79 3.84
CA SER A 491 22.11 28.35 5.18
C SER A 491 23.18 29.43 5.27
N ARG A 492 22.98 30.44 6.14
CA ARG A 492 24.01 31.44 6.45
C ARG A 492 25.13 30.91 7.35
N GLN A 493 24.97 29.71 7.92
CA GLN A 493 26.00 29.10 8.76
C GLN A 493 27.22 28.74 7.92
N ARG A 494 28.40 29.23 8.34
CA ARG A 494 29.62 29.17 7.53
C ARG A 494 29.99 27.77 7.05
N ALA A 495 29.95 26.80 7.94
CA ALA A 495 30.30 25.42 7.62
C ALA A 495 29.33 24.79 6.60
N VAL A 496 28.06 25.18 6.64
CA VAL A 496 27.02 24.64 5.76
C VAL A 496 27.20 25.18 4.35
N TRP A 497 27.21 26.50 4.15
CA TRP A 497 27.32 27.05 2.79
C TRP A 497 28.67 26.76 2.12
N MET A 498 29.76 26.62 2.88
CA MET A 498 31.05 26.19 2.30
C MET A 498 30.95 24.76 1.76
N HIS A 499 30.22 23.89 2.45
CA HIS A 499 29.97 22.52 2.01
C HIS A 499 28.97 22.46 0.86
N ASP A 500 27.92 23.29 0.87
CA ASP A 500 26.96 23.39 -0.24
C ASP A 500 27.70 23.77 -1.53
N LEU A 501 28.54 24.81 -1.49
CA LEU A 501 29.36 25.20 -2.65
C LEU A 501 30.37 24.13 -3.07
N TYR A 502 30.86 23.30 -2.14
CA TYR A 502 31.71 22.16 -2.49
C TYR A 502 30.97 21.12 -3.34
N LEU A 503 29.75 20.74 -2.93
CA LEU A 503 28.94 19.80 -3.68
C LEU A 503 28.48 20.37 -5.03
N VAL A 504 28.03 21.63 -5.05
CA VAL A 504 27.55 22.31 -6.26
C VAL A 504 28.66 22.44 -7.30
N ILE A 505 29.88 22.84 -6.89
CA ILE A 505 31.01 22.96 -7.83
C ILE A 505 31.40 21.59 -8.42
N LEU A 506 31.40 20.52 -7.60
CA LEU A 506 31.67 19.17 -8.10
C LEU A 506 30.54 18.64 -8.99
N HIS A 507 29.28 18.97 -8.69
CA HIS A 507 28.13 18.64 -9.52
C HIS A 507 28.28 19.25 -10.90
N GLU A 508 28.50 20.57 -10.97
CA GLU A 508 28.64 21.25 -12.27
C GLU A 508 29.91 20.81 -13.02
N ALA A 509 30.99 20.50 -12.31
CA ALA A 509 32.20 19.95 -12.92
C ALA A 509 31.97 18.57 -13.58
N ALA A 510 30.98 17.80 -13.13
CA ALA A 510 30.64 16.49 -13.71
C ALA A 510 29.87 16.59 -15.04
N HIS A 511 29.29 17.76 -15.36
CA HIS A 511 28.64 17.99 -16.66
C HIS A 511 29.69 18.23 -17.76
N GLU A 512 29.58 17.52 -18.89
CA GLU A 512 30.40 17.72 -20.11
C GLU A 512 29.69 18.56 -21.19
N THR A 513 28.43 18.88 -20.97
CA THR A 513 27.57 19.68 -21.84
C THR A 513 26.85 20.77 -21.03
N SER A 514 26.22 21.71 -21.72
CA SER A 514 25.40 22.74 -21.06
C SER A 514 24.33 22.12 -20.17
N SER A 515 24.15 22.65 -18.96
CA SER A 515 23.09 22.26 -18.03
C SER A 515 21.85 23.17 -18.10
N GLN A 516 21.79 24.12 -19.03
CA GLN A 516 20.67 25.07 -19.16
C GLN A 516 19.39 24.43 -19.75
N ASP A 517 19.54 23.50 -20.71
CA ASP A 517 18.42 22.95 -21.49
C ASP A 517 18.16 21.46 -21.18
N ARG A 518 17.70 21.17 -19.95
CA ARG A 518 17.49 19.82 -19.39
C ARG A 518 18.78 18.99 -19.31
N PRO A 519 19.55 19.12 -18.21
CA PRO A 519 20.76 18.33 -18.03
C PRO A 519 20.43 16.84 -17.99
N SER A 520 21.11 16.07 -18.84
CA SER A 520 21.02 14.61 -18.86
C SER A 520 21.84 14.02 -17.71
N HIS A 521 21.19 13.68 -16.59
CA HIS A 521 21.80 12.95 -15.47
C HIS A 521 21.87 11.43 -15.74
N GLY A 522 22.45 11.04 -16.88
CA GLY A 522 22.67 9.62 -17.21
C GLY A 522 23.76 8.99 -16.34
N HIS A 523 23.93 7.67 -16.44
CA HIS A 523 24.92 6.91 -15.65
C HIS A 523 26.36 7.45 -15.72
N HIS A 524 26.75 8.06 -16.84
CA HIS A 524 28.07 8.69 -16.96
C HIS A 524 28.22 9.88 -16.01
N PHE A 525 27.23 10.77 -15.95
CA PHE A 525 27.21 11.89 -15.02
C PHE A 525 27.26 11.40 -13.57
N GLU A 526 26.40 10.44 -13.21
CA GLU A 526 26.33 9.90 -11.84
C GLU A 526 27.67 9.30 -11.40
N SER A 527 28.32 8.54 -12.29
CA SER A 527 29.62 7.93 -12.02
C SER A 527 30.72 8.98 -11.85
N THR A 528 30.74 10.01 -12.69
CA THR A 528 31.72 11.11 -12.63
C THR A 528 31.53 11.93 -11.36
N TYR A 529 30.29 12.36 -11.06
CA TYR A 529 29.98 13.12 -9.86
C TYR A 529 30.36 12.35 -8.59
N ARG A 530 29.97 11.07 -8.49
CA ARG A 530 30.37 10.21 -7.37
C ARG A 530 31.89 10.11 -7.25
N SER A 531 32.60 9.91 -8.36
CA SER A 531 34.07 9.83 -8.36
C SER A 531 34.72 11.10 -7.84
N LEU A 532 34.20 12.28 -8.24
CA LEU A 532 34.68 13.57 -7.77
C LEU A 532 34.44 13.80 -6.26
N VAL A 533 33.25 13.43 -5.76
CA VAL A 533 32.88 13.58 -4.34
C VAL A 533 33.63 12.57 -3.46
N GLU A 534 33.90 11.38 -3.98
CA GLU A 534 34.62 10.32 -3.25
C GLU A 534 36.14 10.44 -3.31
N ASP A 535 36.68 11.27 -4.23
CA ASP A 535 38.12 11.48 -4.37
C ASP A 535 38.74 12.01 -3.05
N PRO A 536 39.68 11.27 -2.44
CA PRO A 536 40.34 11.68 -1.20
C PRO A 536 41.20 12.94 -1.34
N GLY A 537 41.70 13.25 -2.53
CA GLY A 537 42.35 14.51 -2.87
C GLY A 537 41.38 15.68 -2.75
N ASN A 538 40.22 15.62 -3.40
CA ASN A 538 39.20 16.67 -3.35
C ASN A 538 38.73 16.96 -1.92
N ARG A 539 38.47 15.90 -1.14
CA ARG A 539 38.07 16.03 0.28
C ARG A 539 39.16 16.70 1.13
N ARG A 540 40.44 16.37 0.89
CA ARG A 540 41.57 16.99 1.59
C ARG A 540 41.77 18.44 1.21
N SER A 541 41.66 18.78 -0.08
CA SER A 541 41.72 20.16 -0.56
C SER A 541 40.62 21.02 0.08
N PHE A 542 39.38 20.53 0.07
CA PHE A 542 38.25 21.20 0.71
C PHE A 542 38.47 21.40 2.22
N ALA A 543 38.85 20.34 2.95
CA ALA A 543 39.10 20.43 4.39
C ALA A 543 40.22 21.42 4.73
N LYS A 544 41.30 21.44 3.94
CA LYS A 544 42.41 22.39 4.10
C LYS A 544 41.95 23.84 3.85
N LEU A 545 41.15 24.07 2.82
CA LEU A 545 40.60 25.38 2.50
C LEU A 545 39.67 25.89 3.63
N VAL A 546 38.79 25.03 4.13
CA VAL A 546 37.91 25.36 5.26
C VAL A 546 38.73 25.68 6.51
N GLN A 547 39.77 24.90 6.81
CA GLN A 547 40.65 25.14 7.97
C GLN A 547 41.36 26.50 7.85
N GLN A 548 41.88 26.85 6.66
CA GLN A 548 42.50 28.16 6.43
C GLN A 548 41.51 29.31 6.64
N VAL A 549 40.26 29.14 6.18
CA VAL A 549 39.20 30.13 6.40
C VAL A 549 38.85 30.31 7.88
N VAL A 550 38.89 29.23 8.65
CA VAL A 550 38.69 29.24 10.11
C VAL A 550 39.85 29.94 10.82
N ASP A 551 41.09 29.60 10.46
CA ASP A 551 42.29 30.07 11.15
C ASP A 551 42.65 31.53 10.82
N GLU A 552 42.59 31.92 9.55
CA GLU A 552 43.10 33.20 9.07
C GLU A 552 42.00 34.23 8.76
N GLY A 553 40.75 33.76 8.67
CA GLY A 553 39.63 34.57 8.24
C GLY A 553 39.60 34.81 6.72
N PHE A 554 38.40 35.17 6.25
CA PHE A 554 38.07 35.17 4.81
C PHE A 554 38.87 36.17 3.98
N GLN A 555 39.05 37.38 4.50
CA GLN A 555 39.74 38.45 3.78
C GLN A 555 41.25 38.21 3.65
N SER A 556 41.86 37.55 4.64
CA SER A 556 43.30 37.24 4.61
C SER A 556 43.59 36.18 3.57
N MET A 557 42.78 35.11 3.54
CA MET A 557 42.93 34.02 2.58
C MET A 557 42.81 34.51 1.13
N PHE A 558 41.80 35.32 0.80
CA PHE A 558 41.64 35.81 -0.58
C PHE A 558 42.73 36.76 -1.04
N LYS A 559 43.32 37.55 -0.14
CA LYS A 559 44.47 38.39 -0.50
C LYS A 559 45.66 37.55 -0.96
N LYS A 560 45.84 36.34 -0.42
CA LYS A 560 46.89 35.41 -0.85
C LYS A 560 46.59 34.83 -2.25
N TYR A 561 45.34 34.47 -2.54
CA TYR A 561 44.96 33.96 -3.86
C TYR A 561 44.94 35.04 -4.95
N GLU A 562 44.42 36.24 -4.68
CA GLU A 562 44.48 37.38 -5.61
C GLU A 562 45.93 37.80 -5.93
N ALA A 563 46.86 37.58 -4.99
CA ALA A 563 48.29 37.80 -5.22
C ALA A 563 48.96 36.67 -6.00
N THR A 564 48.37 35.48 -6.09
CA THR A 564 48.92 34.34 -6.82
C THR A 564 48.41 34.34 -8.27
N LEU A 565 47.13 34.65 -8.48
CA LEU A 565 46.48 34.79 -9.80
C LEU A 565 46.96 36.01 -10.63
N ARG A 566 47.78 36.90 -10.07
CA ARG A 566 48.41 38.02 -10.80
C ARG A 566 49.82 37.69 -11.31
N PHE A 567 50.36 36.52 -10.98
CA PHE A 567 51.72 36.10 -11.33
C PHE A 567 51.78 34.83 -12.21
N GLU A 568 50.62 34.30 -12.61
CA GLU A 568 50.44 33.42 -13.76
C GLU A 568 49.84 34.23 -14.92
#